data_AF-A0AAV0Y7Y3-F1
#
_entry.id   AF-A0AAV0Y7Y3-F1
#
_cell.length_a   1.000
_cell.length_b   1.000
_cell.length_c   1.000
_cell.angle_alpha   90.00
_cell.angle_beta   90.00
_cell.angle_gamma   90.00
#
_symmetry.space_group_name_H-M   'P 1'
#
loop_
_entity.id
_entity.type
_entity.pdbx_description
1 polymer ?
#
loop_
_entity_poly.entity_id
_entity_poly.type
_entity_poly.pdbx_seq_one_letter_code
_entity_poly.pdbx_strand_id
1 'polypeptide(L)'
;MLLFFSNIIDLPVTEVRKKATKLQSQYPEDLDGSFINECIHFHGYLKSFPRNVSPKSILELCKIIEDHNIADVYPYVDIALRMYLCCPVSNTSAERSFSVLKRVKSYLRSSMNDNRLNNLAILNIECEITKSISYNEVI
;
A
#
# COMPACT_ATOMS: atom_id res chain seq x y z
N MET A 1 -10.34 6.88 0.75
CA MET A 1 -9.27 6.50 -0.19
C MET A 1 -9.46 5.06 -0.65
N LEU A 2 -9.59 4.11 0.30
CA LEU A 2 -9.55 2.69 -0.01
C LEU A 2 -10.70 2.16 -0.91
N LEU A 3 -11.89 2.77 -0.86
CA LEU A 3 -13.04 2.33 -1.65
C LEU A 3 -13.09 2.90 -3.08
N PHE A 4 -12.07 3.65 -3.50
CA PHE A 4 -12.10 4.30 -4.82
C PHE A 4 -11.96 3.27 -5.96
N PHE A 5 -10.91 2.46 -5.91
CA PHE A 5 -10.64 1.47 -6.96
C PHE A 5 -11.58 0.25 -6.90
N SER A 6 -12.09 -0.12 -5.72
CA SER A 6 -13.05 -1.23 -5.60
C SER A 6 -14.39 -0.97 -6.30
N ASN A 7 -14.81 0.30 -6.37
CA ASN A 7 -16.12 0.69 -6.89
C ASN A 7 -16.01 1.51 -8.17
N ILE A 8 -14.83 1.50 -8.82
CA ILE A 8 -14.55 2.43 -9.91
C ILE A 8 -15.55 2.29 -11.06
N ILE A 9 -15.97 1.06 -11.37
CA ILE A 9 -16.91 0.72 -12.46
C ILE A 9 -18.31 1.31 -12.25
N ASP A 10 -18.82 1.24 -11.02
CA ASP A 10 -20.19 1.66 -10.68
C ASP A 10 -20.31 3.18 -10.52
N LEU A 11 -19.18 3.89 -10.43
CA LEU A 11 -19.17 5.33 -10.24
C LEU A 11 -19.45 6.11 -11.54
N PRO A 12 -20.20 7.22 -11.48
CA PRO A 12 -20.31 8.15 -12.60
C PRO A 12 -18.96 8.85 -12.83
N VAL A 13 -18.68 9.22 -14.09
CA VAL A 13 -17.41 9.85 -14.50
C VAL A 13 -17.08 11.11 -13.70
N THR A 14 -18.10 11.87 -13.30
CA THR A 14 -17.98 13.07 -12.47
C THR A 14 -17.44 12.78 -11.07
N GLU A 15 -17.87 11.67 -10.46
CA GLU A 15 -17.37 11.21 -9.16
C GLU A 15 -15.97 10.62 -9.28
N VAL A 16 -15.67 9.91 -10.37
CA VAL A 16 -14.29 9.43 -10.65
C VAL A 16 -13.33 10.61 -10.70
N ARG A 17 -13.69 11.69 -11.39
CA ARG A 17 -12.87 12.91 -11.46
C ARG A 17 -12.65 13.53 -10.08
N LYS A 18 -13.69 13.71 -9.27
CA LYS A 18 -13.57 14.29 -7.91
C LYS A 18 -12.71 13.43 -6.97
N LYS A 19 -12.84 12.11 -7.06
CA LYS A 19 -12.05 11.19 -6.23
C LYS A 19 -10.60 11.13 -6.70
N ALA A 20 -10.35 11.16 -8.01
CA ALA A 20 -9.01 11.22 -8.58
C ALA A 20 -8.30 12.54 -8.23
N THR A 21 -8.97 13.69 -8.33
CA THR A 21 -8.39 14.99 -7.91
C THR A 21 -8.06 15.00 -6.43
N LYS A 22 -8.93 14.43 -5.58
CA LYS A 22 -8.67 14.30 -4.15
C LYS A 22 -7.45 13.41 -3.87
N LEU A 23 -7.33 12.27 -4.57
CA LEU A 23 -6.19 11.37 -4.42
C LEU A 23 -4.88 12.05 -4.85
N GLN A 24 -4.90 12.73 -6.00
CA GLN A 24 -3.76 13.48 -6.50
C GLN A 24 -3.32 14.58 -5.52
N SER A 25 -4.27 15.33 -4.96
CA SER A 25 -3.96 16.37 -3.97
C SER A 25 -3.33 15.81 -2.68
N GLN A 26 -3.57 14.53 -2.38
CA GLN A 26 -3.02 13.86 -1.21
C GLN A 26 -1.63 13.26 -1.46
N TYR A 27 -1.30 12.95 -2.72
CA TYR A 27 0.00 12.40 -3.13
C TYR A 27 0.55 13.13 -4.37
N PRO A 28 0.89 14.43 -4.25
CA PRO A 28 1.36 15.23 -5.37
C PRO A 28 2.75 14.78 -5.90
N GLU A 29 3.56 14.14 -5.06
CA GLU A 29 4.88 13.62 -5.43
C GLU A 29 4.79 12.32 -6.26
N ASP A 30 3.73 11.52 -6.05
CA ASP A 30 3.55 10.22 -6.70
C ASP A 30 2.60 10.28 -7.91
N LEU A 31 1.68 11.25 -7.95
CA LEU A 31 0.61 11.35 -8.94
C LEU A 31 0.61 12.70 -9.66
N ASP A 32 0.91 12.69 -10.95
CA ASP A 32 0.93 13.90 -11.80
C ASP A 32 -0.48 14.31 -12.29
N GLY A 33 -0.60 15.48 -12.91
CA GLY A 33 -1.84 16.04 -13.48
C GLY A 33 -2.51 15.15 -14.52
N SER A 34 -1.76 14.28 -15.20
CA SER A 34 -2.30 13.28 -16.14
C SER A 34 -3.14 12.19 -15.46
N PHE A 35 -2.93 11.93 -14.16
CA PHE A 35 -3.59 10.86 -13.42
C PHE A 35 -5.13 10.93 -13.51
N ILE A 36 -5.70 12.14 -13.48
CA ILE A 36 -7.15 12.33 -13.57
C ILE A 36 -7.68 11.83 -14.92
N ASN A 37 -6.98 12.14 -16.01
CA ASN A 37 -7.37 11.73 -17.35
C ASN A 37 -7.18 10.23 -17.53
N GLU A 38 -6.07 9.68 -17.04
CA GLU A 38 -5.83 8.23 -17.04
C GLU A 38 -6.92 7.47 -16.29
N CYS A 39 -7.34 7.95 -15.11
CA CYS A 39 -8.46 7.35 -14.38
C CYS A 39 -9.77 7.35 -15.18
N ILE A 40 -10.04 8.41 -15.96
CA ILE A 40 -11.25 8.49 -16.80
C ILE A 40 -11.16 7.52 -17.97
N HIS A 41 -10.01 7.43 -18.64
CA HIS A 41 -9.80 6.50 -19.73
C HIS A 41 -9.85 5.05 -19.26
N PHE A 42 -9.18 4.75 -18.15
CA PHE A 42 -9.22 3.44 -17.52
C PHE A 42 -10.63 3.05 -17.09
N HIS A 43 -11.41 3.99 -16.53
CA HIS A 43 -12.83 3.77 -16.22
C HIS A 43 -13.66 3.42 -17.46
N GLY A 44 -13.44 4.14 -18.57
CA GLY A 44 -14.08 3.83 -19.85
C GLY A 44 -13.69 2.45 -20.38
N TYR A 45 -12.41 2.11 -20.26
CA TYR A 45 -11.88 0.80 -20.64
C TYR A 45 -12.53 -0.32 -19.82
N LEU A 46 -12.64 -0.17 -18.49
CA LEU A 46 -13.30 -1.15 -17.63
C LEU A 46 -14.79 -1.33 -17.97
N LYS A 47 -15.49 -0.26 -18.38
CA LYS A 47 -16.89 -0.34 -18.83
C LYS A 47 -17.08 -1.02 -20.18
N SER A 48 -16.03 -1.10 -21.00
CA SER A 48 -16.09 -1.79 -22.29
C SER A 48 -16.14 -3.32 -22.15
N PHE A 49 -15.72 -3.85 -20.99
CA PHE A 49 -15.77 -5.30 -20.75
C PHE A 49 -17.20 -5.80 -20.51
N PRO A 50 -17.51 -7.04 -20.95
CA PRO A 50 -18.76 -7.69 -20.60
C PRO A 50 -18.88 -7.86 -19.08
N ARG A 51 -20.09 -7.66 -18.53
CA ARG A 51 -20.38 -7.69 -17.06
C ARG A 51 -19.93 -8.96 -16.33
N ASN A 52 -19.65 -10.05 -17.06
CA ASN A 52 -19.15 -11.30 -16.49
C ASN A 52 -17.65 -11.28 -16.16
N VAL A 53 -16.89 -10.32 -16.69
CA VAL A 53 -15.43 -10.17 -16.49
C VAL A 53 -15.11 -8.84 -15.77
N SER A 54 -16.13 -8.16 -15.23
CA SER A 54 -15.91 -6.93 -14.48
C SER A 54 -15.14 -7.24 -13.20
N PRO A 55 -13.96 -6.63 -12.96
CA PRO A 55 -13.21 -6.90 -11.76
C PRO A 55 -14.00 -6.43 -10.54
N LYS A 56 -14.27 -7.36 -9.64
CA LYS A 56 -14.94 -7.13 -8.34
C LYS A 56 -13.93 -6.90 -7.23
N SER A 57 -12.67 -7.26 -7.47
CA SER A 57 -11.57 -7.12 -6.54
C SER A 57 -10.42 -6.31 -7.15
N ILE A 58 -9.68 -5.62 -6.28
CA ILE A 58 -8.49 -4.87 -6.69
C ILE A 58 -7.39 -5.81 -7.18
N LEU A 59 -7.36 -7.05 -6.68
CA LEU A 59 -6.46 -8.07 -7.21
C LEU A 59 -6.79 -8.44 -8.66
N GLU A 60 -8.07 -8.44 -9.04
CA GLU A 60 -8.49 -8.69 -10.42
C GLU A 60 -8.15 -7.49 -11.31
N LEU A 61 -8.26 -6.25 -10.80
CA LEU A 61 -7.79 -5.06 -11.51
C LEU A 61 -6.29 -5.13 -11.82
N CYS A 62 -5.46 -5.51 -10.84
CA CYS A 62 -4.02 -5.69 -11.06
C CYS A 62 -3.74 -6.77 -12.11
N LYS A 63 -4.43 -7.91 -12.03
CA LYS A 63 -4.30 -8.98 -13.03
C LYS A 63 -4.68 -8.52 -14.43
N ILE A 64 -5.76 -7.75 -14.58
CA ILE A 64 -6.16 -7.18 -15.88
C ILE A 64 -5.06 -6.28 -16.45
N ILE A 65 -4.42 -5.46 -15.61
CA ILE A 65 -3.33 -4.58 -16.05
C ILE A 65 -2.11 -5.38 -16.51
N GLU A 66 -1.77 -6.46 -15.78
CA GLU A 66 -0.67 -7.36 -16.13
C GLU A 66 -0.99 -8.20 -17.37
N ASP A 67 -2.14 -8.86 -17.42
CA ASP A 67 -2.57 -9.77 -18.49
C ASP A 67 -2.72 -9.05 -19.85
N HIS A 68 -3.19 -7.80 -19.83
CA HIS A 68 -3.35 -6.98 -21.03
C HIS A 68 -2.17 -6.03 -21.28
N ASN A 69 -1.11 -6.10 -20.46
CA ASN A 69 0.09 -5.27 -20.53
C ASN A 69 -0.21 -3.76 -20.67
N ILE A 70 -1.17 -3.26 -19.88
CA ILE A 70 -1.67 -1.88 -19.95
C ILE A 70 -0.97 -0.98 -18.92
N ALA A 71 -0.01 -1.52 -18.16
CA ALA A 71 0.77 -0.76 -17.19
C ALA A 71 1.51 0.42 -17.85
N ASP A 72 2.00 0.24 -19.08
CA ASP A 72 2.68 1.28 -19.85
C ASP A 72 1.73 2.38 -20.36
N VAL A 73 0.44 2.05 -20.53
CA VAL A 73 -0.58 2.99 -21.03
C VAL A 73 -1.21 3.80 -19.89
N TYR A 74 -1.29 3.23 -18.69
CA TYR A 74 -1.83 3.88 -17.49
C TYR A 74 -0.85 3.78 -16.30
N PRO A 75 0.34 4.40 -16.39
CA PRO A 75 1.39 4.26 -15.39
C PRO A 75 0.98 4.79 -14.01
N TYR A 76 0.22 5.88 -13.93
CA TYR A 76 -0.19 6.44 -12.64
C TYR A 76 -1.33 5.63 -12.00
N VAL A 77 -2.14 4.95 -12.81
CA VAL A 77 -3.14 3.99 -12.30
C VAL A 77 -2.45 2.77 -11.70
N ASP A 78 -1.40 2.24 -12.35
CA ASP A 78 -0.58 1.16 -11.79
C ASP A 78 0.07 1.57 -10.46
N ILE A 79 0.72 2.74 -10.40
CA ILE A 79 1.31 3.28 -9.16
C ILE A 79 0.25 3.36 -8.06
N ALA A 80 -0.92 3.93 -8.37
CA ALA A 80 -2.00 4.07 -7.39
C ALA A 80 -2.55 2.72 -6.89
N LEU A 81 -2.61 1.69 -7.75
CA LEU A 81 -3.01 0.35 -7.36
C LEU A 81 -1.95 -0.35 -6.50
N ARG A 82 -0.66 -0.18 -6.81
CA ARG A 82 0.43 -0.68 -5.95
C ARG A 82 0.46 0.02 -4.59
N MET A 83 0.27 1.34 -4.55
CA MET A 83 0.10 2.08 -3.29
C MET A 83 -1.06 1.54 -2.47
N TYR A 84 -2.19 1.25 -3.14
CA TYR A 84 -3.35 0.66 -2.49
C TYR A 84 -3.04 -0.70 -1.87
N LEU A 85 -2.36 -1.61 -2.60
CA LEU A 85 -1.99 -2.94 -2.09
C LEU A 85 -0.98 -2.87 -0.94
N CYS A 86 -0.09 -1.88 -0.94
CA CYS A 86 0.91 -1.70 0.11
C CYS A 86 0.31 -1.14 1.42
N CYS A 87 -0.75 -0.32 1.33
CA CYS A 87 -1.39 0.32 2.48
C CYS A 87 -1.85 -0.64 3.61
N PRO A 88 -2.57 -1.75 3.34
CA PRO A 88 -2.93 -2.71 4.39
C PRO A 88 -1.71 -3.47 4.91
N VAL A 89 -0.75 -3.80 4.03
CA VAL A 89 0.47 -4.54 4.41
C VAL A 89 1.34 -3.73 5.36
N SER A 90 1.52 -2.44 5.09
CA SER A 90 2.28 -1.53 5.97
C SER A 90 1.58 -1.32 7.31
N ASN A 91 0.24 -1.19 7.33
CA ASN A 91 -0.53 -1.08 8.57
C ASN A 91 -0.40 -2.35 9.43
N THR A 92 -0.54 -3.54 8.84
CA THR A 92 -0.37 -4.80 9.58
C THR A 92 1.06 -5.01 10.08
N SER A 93 2.06 -4.62 9.29
CA SER A 93 3.47 -4.67 9.72
C SER A 93 3.71 -3.72 10.91
N ALA A 94 3.20 -2.49 10.84
CA ALA A 94 3.28 -1.53 11.93
C ALA A 94 2.57 -2.06 13.19
N GLU A 95 1.35 -2.58 13.08
CA GLU A 95 0.61 -3.20 14.18
C GLU A 95 1.37 -4.36 14.82
N ARG A 96 1.99 -5.23 14.00
CA ARG A 96 2.84 -6.33 14.48
C ARG A 96 4.04 -5.79 15.25
N SER A 97 4.76 -4.81 14.70
CA SER A 97 5.92 -4.18 15.35
C SER A 97 5.55 -3.50 16.67
N PHE A 98 4.43 -2.76 16.72
CA PHE A 98 3.94 -2.14 17.94
C PHE A 98 3.45 -3.18 18.97
N SER A 99 2.84 -4.28 18.53
CA SER A 99 2.45 -5.38 19.41
C SER A 99 3.67 -6.07 20.04
N VAL A 100 4.72 -6.31 19.25
CA VAL A 100 6.00 -6.82 19.75
C VAL A 100 6.63 -5.82 20.73
N LEU A 101 6.69 -4.54 20.38
CA LEU A 101 7.20 -3.49 21.26
C LEU A 101 6.42 -3.43 22.59
N LYS A 102 5.09 -3.57 22.54
CA LYS A 102 4.23 -3.66 23.72
C LYS A 102 4.59 -4.87 24.58
N ARG A 103 4.82 -6.04 23.98
CA ARG A 103 5.27 -7.25 24.71
C ARG A 103 6.66 -7.06 25.31
N VAL A 104 7.61 -6.48 24.59
CA VAL A 104 8.95 -6.12 25.10
C VAL A 104 8.83 -5.17 26.29
N LYS A 105 8.03 -4.10 26.17
CA LYS A 105 7.80 -3.12 27.23
C LYS A 105 7.13 -3.74 28.47
N SER A 106 6.05 -4.49 28.28
CA SER A 106 5.30 -5.14 29.36
C SER A 106 6.06 -6.28 30.03
N TYR A 107 6.82 -7.08 29.27
CA TYR A 107 7.60 -8.20 29.80
C TYR A 107 8.87 -7.71 30.50
N LEU A 108 9.57 -6.71 29.93
CA LEU A 108 10.88 -6.32 30.43
C LEU A 108 10.93 -5.18 31.41
N ARG A 109 9.94 -4.25 31.54
CA ARG A 109 9.99 -3.25 32.63
C ARG A 109 8.92 -2.15 32.68
N SER A 110 8.50 -1.83 33.91
CA SER A 110 8.15 -0.47 34.37
C SER A 110 9.37 0.43 34.70
N SER A 111 10.60 0.04 34.35
CA SER A 111 11.86 0.72 34.73
C SER A 111 12.98 0.78 33.63
N MET A 112 12.70 0.55 32.34
CA MET A 112 13.74 0.62 31.29
C MET A 112 13.81 2.01 30.66
N ASN A 113 15.03 2.52 30.44
CA ASN A 113 15.28 3.81 29.79
C ASN A 113 15.06 3.73 28.26
N ASP A 114 14.56 4.79 27.64
CA ASP A 114 14.08 4.80 26.24
C ASP A 114 15.17 4.38 25.23
N ASN A 115 16.42 4.76 25.47
CA ASN A 115 17.55 4.38 24.61
C ASN A 115 17.77 2.85 24.55
N ARG A 116 17.63 2.15 25.68
CA ARG A 116 17.77 0.68 25.72
C ARG A 116 16.58 0.00 25.04
N LEU A 117 15.38 0.58 25.17
CA LEU A 117 14.18 0.09 24.50
C LEU A 117 14.30 0.19 22.98
N ASN A 118 14.77 1.33 22.48
CA ASN A 118 14.91 1.55 21.04
C ASN A 118 15.92 0.57 20.44
N ASN A 119 17.07 0.38 21.10
CA ASN A 119 18.07 -0.60 20.66
C ASN A 119 17.52 -2.04 20.62
N LEU A 120 16.76 -2.45 21.66
CA LEU A 120 16.12 -3.77 21.69
C LEU A 120 15.01 -3.92 20.64
N ALA A 121 14.27 -2.85 20.36
CA ALA A 121 13.25 -2.85 19.31
C ALA A 121 13.89 -3.03 17.92
N ILE A 122 14.99 -2.32 17.63
CA ILE A 122 15.75 -2.46 16.39
C ILE A 122 16.29 -3.89 16.25
N LEU A 123 16.92 -4.45 17.29
CA LEU A 123 17.41 -5.84 17.27
C LEU A 123 16.30 -6.87 17.06
N ASN A 124 15.07 -6.58 17.48
CA ASN A 124 13.92 -7.48 17.31
C ASN A 124 13.28 -7.34 15.92
N ILE A 125 13.18 -6.11 15.38
CA ILE A 125 12.74 -5.86 14.01
C ILE A 125 13.73 -6.52 13.03
N GLU A 126 15.02 -6.29 13.23
CA GLU A 126 16.13 -6.84 12.44
C GLU A 126 16.63 -8.16 13.02
N CYS A 127 15.74 -9.00 13.57
CA CYS A 127 16.16 -10.22 14.24
C CYS A 127 16.82 -11.24 13.31
N GLU A 128 16.50 -11.22 12.01
CA GLU A 128 17.14 -12.05 11.00
C GLU A 128 18.64 -11.70 10.88
N ILE A 129 18.93 -10.40 10.76
CA ILE A 129 20.31 -9.89 10.72
C ILE A 129 21.01 -10.17 12.05
N THR A 130 20.36 -9.87 13.18
CA THR A 130 20.93 -10.08 14.52
C THR A 130 21.30 -11.55 14.77
N LYS A 131 20.49 -12.51 14.30
CA LYS A 131 20.79 -13.95 14.41
C LYS A 131 21.94 -14.40 13.50
N SER A 132 22.17 -13.69 12.39
CA SER A 132 23.26 -14.00 11.46
C SER A 132 24.63 -13.49 11.94
N ILE A 133 24.64 -12.55 12.88
CA ILE A 133 25.87 -11.98 13.46
C ILE A 133 26.42 -12.95 14.52
N SER A 134 27.69 -13.32 14.41
CA SER A 134 28.36 -14.13 15.42
C SER A 134 28.74 -13.23 16.61
N TYR A 135 28.31 -13.60 17.81
CA TYR A 135 28.63 -12.83 19.02
C TYR A 135 30.15 -12.82 19.32
N ASN A 136 30.89 -13.81 18.82
CA ASN A 136 32.34 -13.95 19.01
C ASN A 136 33.16 -12.97 18.14
N GLU A 137 32.58 -12.37 17.11
CA GLU A 137 33.25 -11.33 16.29
C GLU A 137 32.99 -9.91 16.78
N VAL A 138 32.01 -9.72 17.66
CA VAL A 138 31.53 -8.38 18.09
C VAL A 138 31.91 -8.07 19.55
N ILE A 139 32.22 -9.09 20.36
CA ILE A 139 32.62 -8.99 21.78
C ILE A 139 33.97 -9.67 21.97
#